data_AF-A0A0F9NGM2-F1
#
_entry.id   AF-A0A0F9NGM2-F1
#
_cell.length_a   1.000
_cell.length_b   1.000
_cell.length_c   1.000
_cell.angle_alpha   90.00
_cell.angle_beta   90.00
_cell.angle_gamma   90.00
#
_symmetry.space_group_name_H-M   'P 1'
#
loop_
_entity.id
_entity.type
_entity.pdbx_description
1 polymer ?
#
loop_
_entity_poly.entity_id
_entity_poly.type
_entity_poly.pdbx_seq_one_letter_code
_entity_poly.pdbx_strand_id
1 'polypeptide(L)' 'LAKQLLPFSFECKNQEKLNIWSALKQAQENRSEGDAPIVAFTRNRSDIYVALRFDDFLKLLGS' A
#
# COMPACT_ATOMS: atom_id res chain seq x y z
N LEU A 1 0.28 19.31 -1.06
CA LEU A 1 1.33 18.33 -0.75
C LEU A 1 1.24 17.00 -1.53
N ALA A 2 0.19 16.75 -2.33
CA ALA A 2 -0.13 15.40 -2.82
C ALA A 2 0.38 15.05 -4.25
N LYS A 3 1.29 15.82 -4.85
CA LYS A 3 1.80 15.58 -6.22
C LYS A 3 3.31 15.29 -6.32
N GLN A 4 4.00 15.14 -5.18
CA GLN A 4 5.45 14.86 -5.15
C GLN A 4 5.81 13.44 -4.70
N LEU A 5 4.87 12.69 -4.13
CA LEU A 5 5.05 11.26 -3.94
C LEU A 5 4.63 10.56 -5.24
N LEU A 6 5.40 9.58 -5.68
CA LEU A 6 5.13 8.68 -6.82
C LEU A 6 3.63 8.35 -6.94
N PRO A 7 3.10 8.09 -8.15
CA PRO A 7 1.69 7.78 -8.29
C PRO A 7 1.38 6.48 -7.52
N PHE A 8 0.79 6.61 -6.34
CA PHE A 8 0.50 5.51 -5.44
C PHE A 8 -1.00 5.25 -5.43
N SER A 9 -1.38 3.99 -5.62
CA SER A 9 -2.76 3.55 -5.45
C SER A 9 -2.90 2.88 -4.09
N PHE A 10 -3.77 3.43 -3.24
CA PHE A 10 -3.94 2.97 -1.86
C PHE A 10 -5.17 2.09 -1.69
N GLU A 11 -4.96 0.92 -1.10
CA GLU A 11 -6.00 0.05 -0.54
C GLU A 11 -5.96 0.15 0.99
N CYS A 12 -7.07 0.55 1.61
CA CYS A 12 -7.15 0.75 3.06
C CYS A 12 -7.96 -0.37 3.72
N LYS A 13 -7.42 -1.02 4.76
CA LYS A 13 -8.11 -2.08 5.52
C LYS A 13 -8.05 -1.84 7.03
N ASN A 14 -9.18 -1.98 7.71
CA ASN A 14 -9.22 -2.06 9.18
C ASN A 14 -9.81 -3.43 9.57
N GLN A 15 -8.94 -4.37 9.94
CA GLN A 15 -9.32 -5.76 10.20
C GLN A 15 -8.43 -6.39 11.27
N GLU A 16 -9.01 -7.06 12.26
CA GLU A 16 -8.28 -7.80 13.30
C GLU A 16 -7.45 -8.97 12.73
N LYS A 17 -7.96 -9.58 11.66
CA LYS A 17 -7.29 -10.65 10.91
C LYS A 17 -7.30 -10.27 9.43
N LEU A 18 -6.17 -9.76 8.95
CA LEU A 18 -5.98 -9.41 7.56
C LEU A 18 -5.18 -10.50 6.84
N ASN A 19 -5.70 -11.02 5.73
CA ASN A 19 -4.89 -11.78 4.79
C ASN A 19 -4.16 -10.81 3.86
N ILE A 20 -2.88 -10.56 4.17
CA ILE A 20 -2.09 -9.56 3.45
C ILE A 20 -1.90 -9.91 1.97
N TRP A 21 -1.82 -11.19 1.61
CA TRP A 21 -1.66 -11.64 0.22
C TRP A 21 -2.90 -11.32 -0.63
N SER A 22 -4.09 -11.57 -0.08
CA SER A 22 -5.35 -11.21 -0.73
C SER A 22 -5.49 -9.69 -0.87
N ALA A 23 -5.10 -8.93 0.15
CA ALA A 23 -5.15 -7.47 0.12
C ALA A 23 -4.17 -6.89 -0.92
N LEU A 24 -2.96 -7.42 -1.01
CA LEU A 24 -1.98 -7.03 -2.02
C LEU A 24 -2.46 -7.35 -3.44
N LYS A 25 -3.07 -8.52 -3.65
CA LYS A 25 -3.69 -8.88 -4.93
C LYS A 25 -4.79 -7.89 -5.32
N GLN A 26 -5.69 -7.57 -4.38
CA GLN A 26 -6.75 -6.58 -4.59
C GLN A 26 -6.17 -5.20 -4.92
N ALA A 27 -5.14 -4.75 -4.19
CA ALA A 27 -4.49 -3.47 -4.46
C ALA A 27 -3.83 -3.43 -5.85
N GLN A 28 -3.25 -4.56 -6.28
CA GLN A 28 -2.65 -4.71 -7.61
C GLN A 28 -3.69 -4.70 -8.74
N GLU A 29 -4.88 -5.24 -8.52
CA GLU A 29 -5.98 -5.28 -9.49
C GLU A 29 -6.72 -3.94 -9.60
N ASN A 30 -6.82 -3.19 -8.49
CA ASN A 30 -7.53 -1.91 -8.43
C ASN A 30 -6.68 -0.69 -8.82
N ARG A 31 -5.37 -0.86 -9.04
CA ARG A 31 -4.47 0.27 -9.32
C ARG A 31 -4.68 0.85 -10.72
N SER A 32 -4.39 2.15 -10.85
CA SER A 32 -4.25 2.77 -12.18
C SER A 32 -2.91 2.38 -12.82
N GLU A 33 -2.86 2.41 -14.15
CA GLU A 33 -1.64 2.06 -14.89
C GLU A 33 -0.49 3.01 -14.55
N GLY A 34 0.65 2.45 -14.15
CA GLY A 34 1.82 3.22 -13.69
C GLY A 34 1.88 3.44 -12.18
N ASP A 35 0.80 3.15 -11.43
CA ASP A 35 0.78 3.35 -9.99
C ASP A 35 1.45 2.19 -9.24
N ALA A 36 2.19 2.50 -8.16
CA ALA A 36 2.66 1.50 -7.22
C ALA A 36 1.52 1.16 -6.23
N PRO A 37 1.09 -0.11 -6.13
CA PRO A 37 0.01 -0.51 -5.24
C PRO A 37 0.51 -0.56 -3.80
N ILE A 38 -0.26 0.06 -2.90
CA ILE A 38 0.03 0.16 -1.48
C ILE A 38 -1.17 -0.36 -0.70
N VAL A 39 -0.92 -1.17 0.34
CA VAL A 39 -1.94 -1.56 1.31
C VAL A 39 -1.64 -0.85 2.63
N ALA A 40 -2.50 0.09 3.03
CA ALA A 40 -2.49 0.67 4.36
C ALA A 40 -3.46 -0.10 5.25
N PHE A 41 -3.00 -0.58 6.40
CA PHE A 41 -3.84 -1.40 7.27
C PHE A 41 -3.63 -1.15 8.75
N THR A 42 -4.68 -1.39 9.51
CA THR A 42 -4.68 -1.29 10.98
C THR A 42 -5.65 -2.30 11.59
N ARG A 43 -5.61 -2.42 12.91
CA ARG A 43 -6.54 -3.17 13.75
C ARG A 43 -6.85 -2.34 15.00
N ASN A 44 -7.84 -2.73 15.79
CA ASN A 44 -8.22 -1.94 16.94
C ASN A 44 -7.05 -1.74 17.91
N ARG A 45 -6.90 -0.50 18.39
CA ARG A 45 -5.86 -0.09 19.35
C ARG A 45 -4.43 -0.40 18.87
N SER A 46 -4.18 -0.29 17.56
CA SER A 46 -2.86 -0.46 16.96
C SER A 46 -2.56 0.67 15.99
N ASP A 47 -1.28 0.84 15.68
CA ASP A 47 -0.84 1.82 14.68
C ASP A 47 -1.27 1.43 13.26
N ILE A 48 -1.13 2.37 12.34
CA ILE A 48 -1.34 2.15 10.91
C ILE A 48 -0.01 1.68 10.31
N TYR A 49 -0.06 0.56 9.60
CA TYR A 49 1.06 -0.01 8.87
C TYR A 49 0.81 0.07 7.36
N VAL A 50 1.90 0.02 6.61
CA VAL A 50 1.86 0.08 5.15
C VAL A 50 2.66 -1.09 4.59
N ALA A 51 2.05 -1.82 3.64
CA ALA A 51 2.72 -2.82 2.83
C ALA A 51 2.78 -2.34 1.38
N LEU A 52 3.96 -2.45 0.78
CA LEU A 52 4.24 -2.17 -0.62
C LEU A 52 5.31 -3.14 -1.10
N ARG A 53 5.51 -3.23 -2.42
CA ARG A 53 6.59 -4.05 -2.97
C ARG A 53 7.94 -3.49 -2.53
N PHE A 54 8.89 -4.39 -2.30
CA PHE A 54 10.25 -4.02 -1.92
C PHE A 54 10.90 -3.10 -2.96
N ASP A 55 10.74 -3.39 -4.26
CA ASP A 55 11.28 -2.55 -5.34
C ASP A 55 10.73 -1.12 -5.28
N ASP A 56 9.44 -0.96 -4.97
CA ASP A 56 8.79 0.36 -4.89
C ASP A 56 9.23 1.10 -3.62
N PHE A 57 9.48 0.36 -2.54
CA PHE A 57 10.13 0.91 -1.34
C PHE A 57 11.56 1.37 -1.59
N LEU A 58 12.36 0.61 -2.37
CA LEU A 58 13.71 1.02 -2.72
C LEU A 58 13.74 2.30 -3.57
N LYS A 59 12.81 2.44 -4.52
CA LYS A 59 12.65 3.69 -5.29
C LYS A 59 12.38 4.90 -4.40
N LEU A 60 11.61 4.72 -3.33
CA LEU A 60 11.34 5.77 -2.34
C LEU A 60 12.58 6.19 -1.54
N LEU A 61 13.54 5.29 -1.33
CA LEU A 61 14.75 5.58 -0.54
C LEU A 61 15.83 6.35 -1.32
N GLY A 62 15.66 6.59 -2.62
CA GLY A 62 16.55 7.45 -3.40
C GLY A 62 17.32 6.71 -4.49
N SER A 63 16.60 6.09 -5.42
CA SER A 63 17.15 5.79 -6.75
C SER A 63 16.69 6.85 -7.75
#